data_AF-A0A8W7PR22-F1
#
_entry.id   AF-A0A8W7PR22-F1
#
_cell.length_a   1.000
_cell.length_b   1.000
_cell.length_c   1.000
_cell.angle_alpha   90.00
_cell.angle_beta   90.00
_cell.angle_gamma   90.00
#
_symmetry.space_group_name_H-M   'P 1'
#
loop_
_entity.id
_entity.type
_entity.pdbx_description
1 polymer ?
#
loop_
_entity_poly.entity_id
_entity_poly.type
_entity_poly.pdbx_seq_one_letter_code
_entity_poly.pdbx_strand_id
1 'polypeptide(L)'
;MRRERILSCHLLMTLLILSFSSGPLMASTNSPPATFDACFNNAGARYQIEPLLLKAVAKGESSFRPWVTNTNRDKKGNPVSTDYGGQKTLLKRPCLNIQIGAWILASHFQ
;
A
#
# COMPACT_ATOMS: atom_id res chain seq x y z
N MET A 1 -42.69 15.50 -36.89
CA MET A 1 -43.04 14.59 -35.78
C MET A 1 -41.93 13.61 -35.33
N ARG A 2 -40.85 13.35 -36.10
CA ARG A 2 -39.74 12.47 -35.65
C ARG A 2 -38.65 13.17 -34.81
N ARG A 3 -38.37 14.45 -35.08
CA ARG A 3 -37.32 15.23 -34.41
C ARG A 3 -37.64 15.54 -32.93
N GLU A 4 -38.90 15.88 -32.65
CA GLU A 4 -39.41 16.10 -31.27
C GLU A 4 -39.38 14.82 -30.41
N ARG A 5 -39.60 13.65 -31.01
CA ARG A 5 -39.55 12.35 -30.32
C ARG A 5 -38.12 11.93 -29.99
N ILE A 6 -37.16 12.27 -30.85
CA ILE A 6 -35.73 12.01 -30.63
C ILE A 6 -35.19 12.96 -29.53
N LEU A 7 -35.57 14.23 -29.56
CA LEU A 7 -35.19 15.22 -28.54
C LEU A 7 -35.77 14.87 -27.16
N SER A 8 -37.02 14.40 -27.12
CA SER A 8 -37.64 13.88 -25.90
C SER A 8 -36.93 12.64 -25.35
N CYS A 9 -36.47 11.74 -26.22
CA CYS A 9 -35.76 10.52 -25.82
C CYS A 9 -34.34 10.83 -25.30
N HIS A 10 -33.62 11.77 -25.93
CA HIS A 10 -32.32 12.23 -25.43
C HIS A 10 -32.44 12.93 -24.08
N LEU A 11 -33.46 13.78 -23.89
CA LEU A 11 -33.69 14.47 -22.62
C LEU A 11 -34.04 13.48 -21.48
N LEU A 12 -34.87 12.47 -21.76
CA LEU A 12 -35.20 11.38 -20.85
C LEU A 12 -33.98 10.53 -20.49
N MET A 13 -33.11 10.22 -21.45
CA MET A 13 -31.87 9.47 -21.19
C MET A 13 -30.87 10.29 -20.37
N THR A 14 -30.72 11.59 -20.61
CA THR A 14 -29.82 12.45 -19.81
C THR A 14 -30.30 12.62 -18.36
N LEU A 15 -31.62 12.65 -18.13
CA LEU A 15 -32.21 12.73 -16.79
C LEU A 15 -32.01 11.43 -15.97
N LEU A 16 -32.01 10.27 -16.62
CA LEU A 16 -31.71 8.98 -15.98
C LEU A 16 -30.22 8.83 -15.60
N ILE A 17 -29.31 9.46 -16.35
CA ILE A 17 -27.87 9.42 -16.06
C ILE A 17 -27.52 10.33 -14.85
N LEU A 18 -28.23 11.45 -14.68
CA LEU A 18 -28.07 12.36 -13.54
C LEU A 18 -28.59 11.79 -12.20
N SER A 19 -29.48 10.79 -12.23
CA SER A 19 -29.90 10.05 -11.03
C SER A 19 -28.87 9.03 -10.51
N PHE A 20 -27.82 8.73 -11.29
CA PHE A 20 -26.64 7.98 -10.84
C PHE A 20 -25.52 8.92 -10.38
N SER A 21 -25.87 10.04 -9.73
CA SER A 21 -24.90 10.79 -8.93
C SER A 21 -24.32 9.84 -7.89
N SER A 22 -23.10 9.39 -8.13
CA SER A 22 -22.30 8.62 -7.18
C SER A 22 -22.30 9.42 -5.89
N GLY A 23 -23.01 8.94 -4.87
CA GLY A 23 -22.94 9.56 -3.55
C GLY A 23 -21.47 9.65 -3.13
N PRO A 24 -21.08 10.65 -2.32
CA PRO A 24 -19.71 10.73 -1.84
C PRO A 24 -19.36 9.39 -1.18
N LEU A 25 -18.28 8.78 -1.65
CA LEU A 25 -17.69 7.59 -1.05
C LEU A 25 -17.26 7.99 0.37
N MET A 26 -18.13 7.75 1.35
CA MET A 26 -17.74 7.83 2.76
C MET A 26 -16.80 6.65 3.00
N ALA A 27 -15.50 6.89 2.84
CA ALA A 27 -14.48 6.02 3.38
C ALA A 27 -14.66 6.03 4.90
N SER A 28 -15.37 5.04 5.42
CA SER A 28 -15.45 4.77 6.85
C SER A 28 -14.06 4.31 7.30
N THR A 29 -13.26 5.24 7.80
CA THR A 29 -11.93 4.97 8.36
C THR A 29 -12.05 4.35 9.76
N ASN A 30 -12.80 3.26 9.88
CA ASN A 30 -12.69 2.34 11.01
C ASN A 30 -11.74 1.18 10.66
N SER A 31 -10.67 1.48 9.91
CA SER A 31 -9.50 0.63 9.90
C SER A 31 -8.86 0.70 11.30
N PRO A 32 -8.67 -0.44 12.01
CA PRO A 32 -7.80 -0.47 13.19
C PRO A 32 -6.47 0.19 12.81
N PRO A 33 -5.74 0.84 13.74
CA PRO A 33 -4.59 1.65 13.38
C PRO A 33 -3.64 0.81 12.54
N ALA A 34 -3.64 1.08 11.26
CA ALA A 34 -2.70 0.55 10.33
C ALA A 34 -1.47 1.42 10.56
N THR A 35 -0.66 1.02 11.56
CA THR A 35 0.21 1.93 12.30
C THR A 35 1.30 2.59 11.45
N PHE A 36 1.46 2.19 10.18
CA PHE A 36 2.41 2.75 9.23
C PHE A 36 1.82 3.01 7.84
N ASP A 37 0.50 3.16 7.70
CA ASP A 37 -0.15 3.34 6.39
C ASP A 37 0.36 4.54 5.61
N ALA A 38 0.57 5.67 6.27
CA ALA A 38 1.19 6.84 5.64
C ALA A 38 2.59 6.51 5.08
N CYS A 39 3.35 5.63 5.75
CA CYS A 39 4.67 5.22 5.33
C CYS A 39 4.61 4.27 4.14
N PHE A 40 3.66 3.33 4.12
CA PHE A 40 3.41 2.48 2.95
C PHE A 40 2.93 3.28 1.75
N ASN A 41 1.99 4.21 1.94
CA ASN A 41 1.48 5.08 0.87
C ASN A 41 2.59 5.97 0.31
N ASN A 42 3.42 6.57 1.18
CA ASN A 42 4.52 7.42 0.74
C ASN A 42 5.61 6.62 0.00
N ALA A 43 5.96 5.43 0.49
CA ALA A 43 6.92 4.56 -0.17
C ALA A 43 6.38 4.07 -1.53
N GLY A 44 5.11 3.66 -1.58
CA GLY A 44 4.47 3.23 -2.83
C GLY A 44 4.41 4.33 -3.88
N ALA A 45 4.03 5.55 -3.48
CA ALA A 45 4.06 6.71 -4.37
C ALA A 45 5.47 7.04 -4.87
N ARG A 46 6.48 6.95 -3.99
CA ARG A 46 7.87 7.28 -4.31
C ARG A 46 8.53 6.28 -5.27
N TYR A 47 8.31 4.99 -5.04
CA TYR A 47 8.96 3.90 -5.79
C TYR A 47 8.06 3.27 -6.85
N GLN A 48 6.87 3.83 -7.07
CA GLN A 48 5.87 3.35 -8.02
C GLN A 48 5.45 1.89 -7.77
N ILE A 49 5.31 1.53 -6.49
CA ILE A 49 4.87 0.19 -6.06
C ILE A 49 3.53 0.32 -5.38
N GLU A 50 2.61 -0.57 -5.71
CA GLU A 50 1.26 -0.58 -5.14
C GLU A 50 1.33 -0.78 -3.60
N PRO A 51 0.70 0.10 -2.78
CA PRO A 51 0.81 0.03 -1.33
C PRO A 51 0.31 -1.28 -0.71
N LEU A 52 -0.71 -1.94 -1.26
CA LEU A 52 -1.14 -3.25 -0.75
C LEU A 52 -0.08 -4.32 -0.98
N LEU A 53 0.64 -4.31 -2.09
CA LEU A 53 1.80 -5.19 -2.31
C LEU A 53 2.87 -4.99 -1.23
N LEU A 54 3.24 -3.74 -0.93
CA LEU A 54 4.21 -3.46 0.15
C LEU A 54 3.70 -3.94 1.52
N LYS A 55 2.40 -3.79 1.79
CA LYS A 55 1.79 -4.31 3.02
C LYS A 55 1.77 -5.83 3.05
N ALA A 56 1.51 -6.50 1.92
CA ALA A 56 1.52 -7.95 1.80
C ALA A 56 2.91 -8.53 2.09
N VAL A 57 3.96 -7.90 1.53
CA VAL A 57 5.36 -8.26 1.84
C VAL A 57 5.63 -8.06 3.34
N ALA A 58 5.34 -6.89 3.90
CA ALA A 58 5.56 -6.63 5.32
C ALA A 58 4.77 -7.58 6.26
N LYS A 59 3.58 -8.02 5.84
CA LYS A 59 2.79 -9.03 6.53
C LYS A 59 3.50 -10.39 6.53
N GLY A 60 4.06 -10.79 5.40
CA GLY A 60 4.83 -12.03 5.24
C GLY A 60 6.13 -12.05 6.04
N GLU A 61 6.89 -10.94 6.00
CA GLU A 61 8.21 -10.86 6.62
C GLU A 61 8.17 -10.77 8.16
N SER A 62 7.24 -9.97 8.71
CA SER A 62 7.26 -9.64 10.14
C SER A 62 5.88 -9.56 10.79
N SER A 63 4.80 -9.76 10.03
CA SER A 63 3.43 -9.46 10.47
C SER A 63 3.24 -8.03 10.99
N PHE A 64 3.87 -7.06 10.32
CA PHE A 64 3.87 -5.62 10.70
C PHE A 64 4.49 -5.31 12.06
N ARG A 65 5.35 -6.19 12.59
CA ARG A 65 6.01 -6.00 13.88
C ARG A 65 7.43 -5.50 13.65
N PRO A 66 7.71 -4.20 13.83
CA PRO A 66 9.01 -3.62 13.50
C PRO A 66 10.14 -4.07 14.41
N TRP A 67 9.86 -4.78 15.51
CA TRP A 67 10.85 -5.34 16.41
C TRP A 67 11.25 -6.79 16.10
N VAL A 68 10.64 -7.42 15.09
CA VAL A 68 10.97 -8.80 14.71
C VAL A 68 12.30 -8.83 13.99
N THR A 69 13.25 -9.59 14.53
CA THR A 69 14.51 -9.94 13.88
C THR A 69 14.63 -11.45 13.82
N ASN A 70 15.25 -11.95 12.75
CA ASN A 70 15.61 -13.35 12.63
C ASN A 70 17.09 -13.42 12.25
N THR A 71 17.87 -14.21 12.98
CA THR A 71 19.30 -14.39 12.71
C THR A 71 19.50 -15.74 12.05
N ASN A 72 19.95 -15.73 10.80
CA ASN A 72 20.38 -16.96 10.15
C ASN A 72 21.68 -17.44 10.81
N ARG A 73 21.75 -18.72 11.18
CA ARG A 73 22.89 -19.32 11.89
C ARG A 73 23.42 -20.54 11.13
N ASP A 74 24.73 -20.73 11.16
CA ASP A 74 25.36 -21.96 10.67
C ASP A 74 25.07 -23.16 11.60
N LYS A 75 25.52 -24.35 11.20
CA LYS A 75 25.41 -25.58 12.01
C LYS A 75 26.13 -25.50 13.36
N LYS A 76 27.05 -24.54 13.54
CA LYS A 76 27.82 -24.30 14.76
C LYS A 76 27.16 -23.20 15.62
N GLY A 77 26.08 -22.58 15.16
CA GLY A 77 25.32 -21.54 15.85
C GLY A 77 25.82 -20.11 15.60
N ASN A 78 26.78 -19.89 14.70
CA ASN A 78 27.31 -18.56 14.38
C ASN A 78 26.40 -17.82 13.40
N PRO A 79 26.18 -16.49 13.56
CA PRO A 79 25.46 -15.69 12.57
C PRO A 79 26.15 -15.72 11.21
N VAL A 80 25.41 -16.03 10.14
CA VAL A 80 25.96 -16.11 8.77
C VAL A 80 25.66 -14.89 7.90
N SER A 81 24.81 -13.99 8.37
CA SER A 81 24.48 -12.74 7.69
C SER A 81 24.45 -11.59 8.68
N THR A 82 24.85 -10.40 8.22
CA THR A 82 24.74 -9.15 8.98
C THR A 82 23.78 -8.23 8.25
N ASP A 83 22.82 -7.66 8.98
CA ASP A 83 21.84 -6.75 8.41
C ASP A 83 22.49 -5.41 8.00
N TYR A 84 22.07 -4.86 6.87
CA TYR A 84 22.51 -3.55 6.41
C TYR A 84 21.82 -2.44 7.23
N GLY A 85 22.52 -1.94 8.23
CA GLY A 85 22.03 -0.94 9.19
C GLY A 85 21.91 -1.56 10.57
N GLY A 86 22.73 -1.09 11.52
CA GLY A 86 22.82 -1.71 12.85
C GLY A 86 21.43 -1.98 13.46
N GLN A 87 21.21 -3.21 13.93
CA GLN A 87 19.90 -3.74 14.36
C GLN A 87 19.11 -2.73 15.21
N LYS A 88 19.75 -2.04 16.15
CA LYS A 88 19.09 -1.07 17.05
C LYS A 88 18.45 0.12 16.34
N THR A 89 18.97 0.53 15.18
CA THR A 89 18.50 1.71 14.44
C THR A 89 17.26 1.40 13.61
N LEU A 90 17.24 0.22 12.97
CA LEU A 90 16.12 -0.21 12.15
C LEU A 90 14.89 -0.59 12.99
N LEU A 91 15.07 -1.21 14.16
CA LEU A 91 13.97 -1.53 15.08
C LEU A 91 13.20 -0.29 15.56
N LYS A 92 13.88 0.87 15.62
CA LYS A 92 13.30 2.14 16.10
C LYS A 92 12.73 3.02 14.99
N ARG A 93 12.92 2.66 13.71
CA ARG A 93 12.53 3.48 12.55
C ARG A 93 11.74 2.67 11.52
N PRO A 94 10.51 2.22 11.85
CA PRO A 94 9.68 1.39 10.97
C PRO A 94 9.43 2.00 9.59
N CYS A 95 9.17 3.30 9.51
CA CYS A 95 8.96 3.98 8.23
C CYS A 95 10.24 4.03 7.38
N LEU A 96 11.42 4.10 7.99
CA LEU A 96 12.67 3.99 7.25
C LEU A 96 12.84 2.57 6.68
N ASN A 97 12.50 1.52 7.44
CA ASN A 97 12.53 0.13 6.92
C ASN A 97 11.60 -0.04 5.73
N ILE A 98 10.37 0.50 5.80
CA ILE A 98 9.41 0.45 4.70
C ILE A 98 9.97 1.12 3.45
N GLN A 99 10.61 2.30 3.60
CA GLN A 99 11.24 3.02 2.49
C GLN A 99 12.42 2.27 1.89
N ILE A 100 13.28 1.68 2.72
CA ILE A 100 14.43 0.88 2.26
C ILE A 100 13.96 -0.39 1.55
N GLY A 101 13.00 -1.11 2.13
CA GLY A 101 12.44 -2.32 1.53
C GLY A 101 11.79 -2.03 0.17
N ALA A 102 11.02 -0.94 0.06
CA ALA A 102 10.44 -0.51 -1.21
C ALA A 102 11.51 -0.10 -2.24
N TRP A 103 12.58 0.57 -1.82
CA TRP A 103 13.71 0.90 -2.69
C TRP A 103 14.43 -0.34 -3.23
N ILE A 104 14.70 -1.33 -2.37
CA ILE A 104 15.31 -2.61 -2.77
C ILE A 104 14.41 -3.32 -3.78
N LEU A 105 13.10 -3.41 -3.50
CA LEU A 105 12.13 -4.04 -4.40
C LEU A 105 12.11 -3.34 -5.76
N ALA A 106 12.09 -2.01 -5.78
CA ALA A 106 12.17 -1.23 -7.03
C ALA A 106 13.49 -1.45 -7.78
N SER A 107 14.62 -1.56 -7.08
CA SER A 107 15.93 -1.66 -7.73
C SER A 107 16.20 -3.01 -8.40
N HIS A 108 15.44 -4.05 -8.05
CA HIS A 108 15.67 -5.42 -8.53
C HIS A 108 14.53 -6.03 -9.35
N PHE A 109 13.34 -5.43 -9.30
CA PHE A 109 12.15 -5.96 -9.98
C PHE A 109 11.53 -4.98 -10.99
N GLN A 110 12.26 -3.93 -11.39
CA GLN A 110 11.89 -3.00 -12.45
C GLN A 110 12.46 -3.43 -13.81
#